data_AF-A0A367CBD7-F1
#
_entry.id   AF-A0A367CBD7-F1
#
_cell.length_a   1.000
_cell.length_b   1.000
_cell.length_c   1.000
_cell.angle_alpha   90.00
_cell.angle_beta   90.00
_cell.angle_gamma   90.00
#
_symmetry.space_group_name_H-M   'P 1'
#
loop_
_entity.id
_entity.type
_entity.pdbx_description
1 polymer ?
#
loop_
_entity_poly.entity_id
_entity_poly.type
_entity_poly.pdbx_seq_one_letter_code
_entity_poly.pdbx_strand_id
1 'polypeptide(L)'
;MGYNVQPLRSQQEINDFLFCLRRNKNAERDVFLFLIGINSGLRMSDIVKLKKKDVITSKNPRIVEQKTGKTRILYLSSLQDLIHGYTAPLDPEAYLFPSTKGGHLEVNTVYQMFQKVAKLLGRDDIGTHTLRKTFGYHYYKKTKDVATLMEIFGHSSEKITKRYIGINEDEISETLLNFRLGF
;
A
#
# COMPACT_ATOMS: atom_id res chain seq x y z
N MET A 1 -1.16 11.83 19.26
CA MET A 1 0.11 11.30 18.74
C MET A 1 0.01 11.16 17.23
N GLY A 2 0.51 12.13 16.48
CA GLY A 2 0.55 12.05 15.02
C GLY A 2 1.62 11.05 14.62
N TYR A 3 1.23 9.85 14.21
CA TYR A 3 2.17 8.90 13.64
C TYR A 3 2.77 9.50 12.36
N ASN A 4 4.08 9.79 12.37
CA ASN A 4 4.85 10.29 11.24
C ASN A 4 5.03 9.20 10.18
N VAL A 5 3.94 8.59 9.70
CA VAL A 5 4.02 7.53 8.70
C VAL A 5 4.05 8.16 7.31
N GLN A 6 5.06 7.88 6.51
CA GLN A 6 5.31 8.49 5.20
C GLN A 6 5.18 7.48 4.05
N PRO A 7 4.93 7.94 2.81
CA PRO A 7 5.06 7.11 1.61
C PRO A 7 6.52 6.79 1.29
N LEU A 8 6.73 5.73 0.50
CA LEU A 8 7.95 5.54 -0.29
C LEU A 8 7.81 6.38 -1.57
N ARG A 9 8.63 7.42 -1.73
CA ARG A 9 8.47 8.43 -2.78
C ARG A 9 9.17 8.07 -4.09
N SER A 10 10.15 7.20 -4.05
CA SER A 10 10.99 6.83 -5.20
C SER A 10 10.95 5.34 -5.51
N GLN A 11 11.30 4.99 -6.75
CA GLN A 11 11.50 3.60 -7.15
C GLN A 11 12.63 2.94 -6.36
N GLN A 12 13.66 3.70 -5.99
CA GLN A 12 14.77 3.21 -5.18
C GLN A 12 14.28 2.77 -3.78
N GLU A 13 13.51 3.61 -3.09
CA GLU A 13 12.94 3.25 -1.78
C GLU A 13 12.05 2.01 -1.85
N ILE A 14 11.27 1.85 -2.92
CA ILE A 14 10.44 0.66 -3.17
C ILE A 14 11.34 -0.58 -3.34
N ASN A 15 12.40 -0.47 -4.14
CA ASN A 15 13.34 -1.56 -4.39
C ASN A 15 14.10 -1.96 -3.12
N ASP A 16 14.55 -1.00 -2.32
CA ASP A 16 15.25 -1.23 -1.05
C ASP A 16 14.34 -1.94 -0.04
N PHE A 17 13.07 -1.53 0.04
CA PHE A 17 12.08 -2.19 0.88
C PHE A 17 11.86 -3.65 0.45
N LEU A 18 11.69 -3.89 -0.85
CA LEU A 18 11.56 -5.24 -1.42
C LEU A 18 12.80 -6.08 -1.16
N PHE A 19 14.00 -5.49 -1.28
CA PHE A 19 15.26 -6.17 -0.99
C PHE A 19 15.32 -6.66 0.46
N CYS A 20 14.92 -5.83 1.42
CA CYS A 20 14.83 -6.24 2.83
C CYS A 20 13.78 -7.33 3.05
N LEU A 21 12.58 -7.23 2.47
CA LEU A 21 11.52 -8.23 2.64
C LEU A 21 11.92 -9.61 2.10
N ARG A 22 12.69 -9.67 1.01
CA ARG A 22 13.19 -10.93 0.43
C ARG A 22 14.10 -11.73 1.37
N ARG A 23 14.60 -11.11 2.45
CA ARG A 23 15.45 -11.76 3.47
C ARG A 23 14.63 -12.31 4.64
N ASN A 24 13.32 -12.10 4.66
CA ASN A 24 12.44 -12.66 5.68
C ASN A 24 12.22 -14.16 5.47
N LYS A 25 11.90 -14.86 6.55
CA LYS A 25 11.54 -16.29 6.52
C LYS A 25 10.38 -16.60 5.56
N ASN A 26 9.40 -15.68 5.44
CA ASN A 26 8.24 -15.82 4.55
C ASN A 26 8.32 -14.82 3.39
N ALA A 27 9.48 -14.77 2.71
CA ALA A 27 9.80 -13.78 1.69
C ALA A 27 8.71 -13.61 0.62
N GLU A 28 8.22 -14.71 0.03
CA GLU A 28 7.20 -14.66 -1.02
C GLU A 28 5.90 -14.00 -0.55
N ARG A 29 5.38 -14.42 0.61
CA ARG A 29 4.19 -13.86 1.23
C ARG A 29 4.36 -12.37 1.55
N ASP A 30 5.49 -12.02 2.14
CA ASP A 30 5.75 -10.66 2.61
C ASP A 30 5.94 -9.69 1.43
N VAL A 31 6.63 -10.14 0.37
CA VAL A 31 6.76 -9.41 -0.91
C VAL A 31 5.41 -9.25 -1.59
N PHE A 32 4.61 -10.32 -1.67
CA PHE A 32 3.30 -10.24 -2.31
C PHE A 32 2.35 -9.31 -1.54
N LEU A 33 2.37 -9.33 -0.20
CA LEU A 33 1.61 -8.40 0.64
C LEU A 33 1.99 -6.95 0.35
N PHE A 34 3.29 -6.69 0.25
CA PHE A 34 3.81 -5.38 -0.08
C PHE A 34 3.34 -4.90 -1.47
N LEU A 35 3.48 -5.75 -2.49
CA LEU A 35 3.07 -5.44 -3.87
C LEU A 35 1.57 -5.17 -3.97
N ILE A 36 0.72 -5.97 -3.33
CA ILE A 36 -0.72 -5.70 -3.25
C ILE A 36 -0.97 -4.36 -2.57
N GLY A 37 -0.30 -4.05 -1.46
CA GLY A 37 -0.56 -2.83 -0.72
C GLY A 37 -0.17 -1.54 -1.45
N ILE A 38 0.94 -1.52 -2.19
CA ILE A 38 1.37 -0.33 -2.94
C ILE A 38 0.60 -0.13 -4.27
N ASN A 39 -0.18 -1.12 -4.70
CA ASN A 39 -0.91 -1.07 -5.97
C ASN A 39 -2.44 -1.07 -5.84
N SER A 40 -3.00 -1.36 -4.66
CA SER A 40 -4.46 -1.47 -4.46
C SER A 40 -5.10 -0.30 -3.74
N GLY A 41 -4.31 0.51 -3.05
CA GLY A 41 -4.83 1.58 -2.20
C GLY A 41 -5.68 1.08 -1.02
N LEU A 42 -5.64 -0.22 -0.66
CA LEU A 42 -6.37 -0.80 0.47
C LEU A 42 -5.77 -0.42 1.85
N ARG A 43 -6.54 -0.62 2.94
CA ARG A 43 -5.97 -0.53 4.29
C ARG A 43 -5.34 -1.86 4.64
N MET A 44 -4.31 -1.85 5.49
CA MET A 44 -3.66 -3.09 5.93
C MET A 44 -4.64 -4.08 6.57
N SER A 45 -5.65 -3.58 7.30
CA SER A 45 -6.72 -4.40 7.89
C SER A 45 -7.57 -5.16 6.87
N ASP A 46 -7.70 -4.62 5.66
CA ASP A 46 -8.42 -5.26 4.57
C ASP A 46 -7.48 -6.22 3.82
N ILE A 47 -6.24 -5.80 3.55
CA ILE A 47 -5.22 -6.61 2.84
C ILE A 47 -4.98 -7.94 3.54
N VAL A 48 -4.76 -7.94 4.86
CA VAL A 48 -4.42 -9.18 5.56
C VAL A 48 -5.54 -10.21 5.52
N LYS A 49 -6.79 -9.81 5.26
CA LYS A 49 -7.97 -10.69 5.24
C LYS A 49 -8.31 -11.24 3.86
N LEU A 50 -7.59 -10.82 2.82
CA LEU A 50 -7.82 -11.28 1.46
C LEU A 50 -7.68 -12.80 1.37
N LYS A 51 -8.64 -13.42 0.69
CA LYS A 51 -8.58 -14.83 0.27
C LYS A 51 -8.35 -14.94 -1.23
N LYS A 52 -7.97 -16.13 -1.69
CA LYS A 52 -7.81 -16.41 -3.13
C LYS A 52 -9.07 -16.04 -3.91
N LYS A 53 -10.26 -16.50 -3.48
CA LYS A 53 -11.53 -16.19 -4.15
C LYS A 53 -11.79 -14.68 -4.32
N ASP A 54 -11.29 -13.86 -3.41
CA ASP A 54 -11.52 -12.41 -3.44
C ASP A 54 -10.71 -11.73 -4.54
N VAL A 55 -9.68 -12.38 -5.10
CA VAL A 55 -8.79 -11.77 -6.11
C VAL A 55 -8.81 -12.48 -7.46
N ILE A 56 -9.27 -13.73 -7.54
CA ILE A 56 -9.31 -14.51 -8.79
C ILE A 56 -10.68 -14.58 -9.47
N THR A 57 -11.76 -14.12 -8.82
CA THR A 57 -13.14 -14.30 -9.30
C THR A 57 -13.49 -13.46 -10.52
N SER A 58 -12.71 -12.42 -10.84
CA SER A 58 -12.84 -11.65 -12.07
C SER A 58 -11.58 -10.82 -12.34
N LYS A 59 -11.48 -10.23 -13.53
CA LYS A 59 -10.42 -9.25 -13.86
C LYS A 59 -10.40 -8.05 -12.89
N ASN A 60 -11.55 -7.70 -12.30
CA ASN A 60 -11.73 -6.59 -11.37
C ASN A 60 -12.45 -7.06 -10.09
N PRO A 61 -11.73 -7.70 -9.16
CA PRO A 61 -12.32 -8.27 -7.96
C PRO A 61 -13.07 -7.24 -7.11
N ARG A 62 -14.23 -7.61 -6.56
CA ARG A 62 -15.01 -6.78 -5.64
C ARG A 62 -14.67 -7.15 -4.21
N ILE A 63 -14.22 -6.18 -3.42
CA ILE A 63 -13.88 -6.37 -2.01
C ILE A 63 -14.74 -5.44 -1.16
N VAL A 64 -15.37 -6.00 -0.13
CA VAL A 64 -16.12 -5.20 0.84
C VAL A 64 -15.15 -4.69 1.89
N GLU A 65 -14.99 -3.35 1.97
CA GLU A 65 -14.18 -2.74 3.03
C GLU A 65 -14.82 -3.01 4.39
N GLN A 66 -14.06 -3.51 5.35
CA GLN A 66 -14.64 -3.84 6.65
C GLN A 66 -14.96 -2.60 7.48
N LYS A 67 -14.16 -1.54 7.36
CA LYS A 67 -14.33 -0.32 8.17
C LYS A 67 -15.59 0.47 7.79
N THR A 68 -15.99 0.42 6.52
CA THR A 68 -17.06 1.25 5.96
C THR A 68 -18.27 0.45 5.51
N GLY A 69 -18.15 -0.87 5.38
CA GLY A 69 -19.17 -1.74 4.79
C GLY A 69 -19.38 -1.52 3.29
N LYS A 70 -18.60 -0.64 2.65
CA LYS A 70 -18.75 -0.31 1.23
C LYS A 70 -18.07 -1.36 0.37
N THR A 71 -18.82 -1.91 -0.58
CA THR A 71 -18.26 -2.70 -1.67
C THR A 71 -17.41 -1.81 -2.57
N ARG A 72 -16.14 -2.15 -2.71
CA ARG A 72 -15.21 -1.49 -3.62
C ARG A 72 -14.77 -2.45 -4.70
N ILE A 73 -14.74 -1.96 -5.93
CA ILE A 73 -14.09 -2.67 -7.01
C ILE A 73 -12.60 -2.39 -6.89
N LEU A 74 -11.79 -3.45 -6.81
CA LEU A 74 -10.35 -3.34 -6.95
C LEU A 74 -9.97 -3.60 -8.40
N TYR A 75 -9.26 -2.64 -8.95
CA TYR A 75 -8.69 -2.74 -10.28
C TYR A 75 -7.29 -3.35 -10.14
N LEU A 76 -7.25 -4.68 -10.07
CA LEU A 76 -6.01 -5.46 -9.97
C LEU A 76 -5.58 -6.04 -11.33
N SER A 77 -6.12 -5.53 -12.43
CA SER A 77 -5.85 -6.02 -13.79
C SER A 77 -4.35 -6.03 -14.11
N SER A 78 -3.61 -5.01 -13.67
CA SER A 78 -2.14 -4.92 -13.85
C SER A 78 -1.34 -5.90 -13.00
N LEU A 79 -1.97 -6.57 -12.03
CA LEU A 79 -1.32 -7.53 -11.13
C LEU A 79 -1.78 -8.97 -11.37
N GLN A 80 -2.61 -9.24 -12.39
CA GLN A 80 -3.22 -10.56 -12.58
C GLN A 80 -2.18 -11.66 -12.72
N ASP A 81 -1.11 -11.45 -13.49
CA ASP A 81 -0.05 -12.46 -13.63
C ASP A 81 0.65 -12.77 -12.30
N LEU A 82 0.92 -11.72 -11.50
CA LEU A 82 1.49 -11.85 -10.17
C LEU A 82 0.55 -12.59 -9.21
N ILE A 83 -0.74 -12.24 -9.24
CA ILE A 83 -1.78 -12.86 -8.42
C ILE A 83 -1.94 -14.33 -8.81
N HIS A 84 -2.02 -14.65 -10.10
CA HIS A 84 -2.13 -16.02 -10.59
C HIS A 84 -0.92 -16.86 -10.18
N GLY A 85 0.30 -16.34 -10.37
CA GLY A 85 1.52 -17.03 -9.94
C GLY A 85 1.55 -17.34 -8.45
N TYR A 86 1.22 -16.35 -7.61
CA TYR A 86 1.22 -16.53 -6.15
C TYR A 86 0.07 -17.43 -5.65
N THR A 87 -1.12 -17.33 -6.26
CA THR A 87 -2.32 -18.03 -5.77
C THR A 87 -2.56 -19.40 -6.40
N ALA A 88 -1.81 -19.77 -7.44
CA ALA A 88 -1.92 -21.07 -8.12
C ALA A 88 -2.02 -22.25 -7.14
N PRO A 89 -1.15 -22.41 -6.12
CA PRO A 89 -1.18 -23.56 -5.22
C PRO A 89 -2.22 -23.46 -4.08
N LEU A 90 -2.91 -22.34 -3.93
CA LEU A 90 -3.78 -22.09 -2.78
C LEU A 90 -5.22 -22.58 -3.04
N ASP A 91 -5.91 -23.03 -1.98
CA ASP A 91 -7.35 -23.28 -2.04
C ASP A 91 -8.14 -21.96 -2.20
N PRO A 92 -9.33 -21.96 -2.84
CA PRO A 92 -10.13 -20.74 -3.01
C PRO A 92 -10.46 -20.00 -1.71
N GLU A 93 -10.67 -20.75 -0.62
CA GLU A 93 -10.99 -20.19 0.71
C GLU A 93 -9.76 -19.83 1.56
N ALA A 94 -8.56 -20.16 1.08
CA ALA A 94 -7.32 -19.86 1.79
C ALA A 94 -7.04 -18.36 1.80
N TYR A 95 -6.55 -17.88 2.94
CA TYR A 95 -6.02 -16.52 3.04
C TYR A 95 -4.77 -16.37 2.17
N LEU A 96 -4.65 -15.24 1.48
CA LEU A 96 -3.45 -14.89 0.74
C LEU A 96 -2.25 -14.72 1.67
N PHE A 97 -2.50 -14.29 2.91
CA PHE A 97 -1.48 -13.98 3.91
C PHE A 97 -1.73 -14.76 5.20
N PRO A 98 -1.44 -16.08 5.22
CA PRO A 98 -1.70 -16.91 6.38
C PRO A 98 -0.73 -16.60 7.54
N SER A 99 -1.23 -16.78 8.76
CA SER A 99 -0.45 -16.73 10.00
C SER A 99 0.03 -18.13 10.39
N THR A 100 1.20 -18.22 11.03
CA THR A 100 1.71 -19.49 11.57
C THR A 100 0.91 -19.99 12.76
N LYS A 101 0.08 -19.13 13.37
CA LYS A 101 -0.83 -19.47 14.47
C LYS A 101 -2.22 -19.91 13.99
N GLY A 102 -2.41 -20.05 12.67
CA GLY A 102 -3.72 -20.24 12.05
C GLY A 102 -4.40 -18.91 11.70
N GLY A 103 -5.36 -18.97 10.77
CA GLY A 103 -6.03 -17.79 10.24
C GLY A 103 -5.12 -16.91 9.39
N HIS A 104 -5.35 -15.61 9.43
CA HIS A 104 -4.63 -14.61 8.63
C HIS A 104 -3.61 -13.83 9.47
N LEU A 105 -2.67 -13.16 8.80
CA LEU A 105 -1.73 -12.24 9.45
C LEU A 105 -2.47 -11.16 10.24
N GLU A 106 -2.02 -10.89 11.46
CA GLU A 106 -2.48 -9.73 12.21
C GLU A 106 -1.79 -8.46 11.70
N VAL A 107 -2.52 -7.34 11.73
CA VAL A 107 -1.98 -6.02 11.36
C VAL A 107 -0.76 -5.66 12.21
N ASN A 108 -0.76 -6.02 13.49
CA ASN A 108 0.38 -5.79 14.37
C ASN A 108 1.61 -6.62 13.93
N THR A 109 1.42 -7.86 13.46
CA THR A 109 2.53 -8.66 12.92
C THR A 109 3.15 -8.00 11.69
N VAL A 110 2.32 -7.44 10.79
CA VAL A 110 2.81 -6.67 9.64
C VAL A 110 3.53 -5.39 10.11
N TYR A 111 2.99 -4.69 11.10
CA TYR A 111 3.64 -3.52 11.68
C TYR A 111 5.04 -3.86 12.20
N GLN A 112 5.19 -4.90 13.01
CA GLN A 112 6.48 -5.33 13.55
C GLN A 112 7.46 -5.75 12.45
N MET A 113 6.97 -6.43 11.41
CA MET A 113 7.75 -6.74 10.22
C MET A 113 8.26 -5.47 9.52
N PHE A 114 7.40 -4.47 9.35
CA PHE A 114 7.76 -3.20 8.75
C PHE A 114 8.74 -2.41 9.61
N GLN A 115 8.60 -2.42 10.95
CA GLN A 115 9.57 -1.75 11.84
C GLN A 115 10.97 -2.37 11.72
N LYS A 116 11.08 -3.69 11.52
CA LYS A 116 12.38 -4.35 11.28
C LYS A 116 13.00 -3.88 9.96
N VAL A 117 12.21 -3.79 8.89
CA VAL A 117 12.67 -3.26 7.60
C VAL A 117 13.06 -1.79 7.73
N ALA A 118 12.23 -0.99 8.38
CA ALA A 118 12.49 0.43 8.63
C ALA A 118 13.83 0.65 9.33
N LYS A 119 14.10 -0.12 10.40
CA LYS A 119 15.38 -0.08 11.11
C LYS A 119 16.58 -0.40 10.21
N LEU A 120 16.46 -1.38 9.30
CA LEU A 120 17.52 -1.73 8.35
C LEU A 120 17.77 -0.62 7.33
N LEU A 121 16.73 0.13 6.98
CA LEU A 121 16.79 1.27 6.06
C LEU A 121 17.09 2.60 6.76
N GLY A 122 17.31 2.60 8.08
CA GLY A 122 17.53 3.83 8.85
C GLY A 122 16.33 4.77 8.89
N ARG A 123 15.11 4.23 8.80
CA ARG A 123 13.83 4.97 8.78
C ARG A 123 13.04 4.77 10.06
N ASP A 124 12.40 5.84 10.53
CA ASP A 124 11.48 5.86 11.67
C ASP A 124 10.04 6.23 11.28
N ASP A 125 9.80 6.44 9.99
CA ASP A 125 8.56 6.96 9.40
C ASP A 125 7.75 5.89 8.63
N ILE A 126 8.10 4.61 8.83
CA ILE A 126 7.43 3.48 8.16
C ILE A 126 6.36 2.92 9.08
N GLY A 127 5.18 2.60 8.53
CA GLY A 127 4.10 1.95 9.25
C GLY A 127 3.11 1.25 8.32
N THR A 128 2.04 0.71 8.88
CA THR A 128 1.03 -0.07 8.11
C THR A 128 0.30 0.78 7.06
N HIS A 129 0.28 2.10 7.22
CA HIS A 129 -0.24 3.03 6.24
C HIS A 129 0.74 3.43 5.13
N THR A 130 2.04 3.12 5.26
CA THR A 130 3.06 3.47 4.25
C THR A 130 2.67 2.97 2.86
N LEU A 131 2.15 1.73 2.75
CA LEU A 131 1.79 1.20 1.43
C LEU A 131 0.65 1.97 0.76
N ARG A 132 -0.42 2.25 1.53
CA ARG A 132 -1.57 3.02 1.04
C ARG A 132 -1.17 4.46 0.68
N LYS A 133 -0.30 5.07 1.48
CA LYS A 133 0.25 6.40 1.18
C LYS A 133 1.12 6.38 -0.07
N THR A 134 1.95 5.35 -0.23
CA THR A 134 2.81 5.15 -1.42
C THR A 134 1.96 5.06 -2.69
N PHE A 135 0.90 4.25 -2.68
CA PHE A 135 -0.07 4.20 -3.78
C PHE A 135 -0.60 5.60 -4.13
N GLY A 136 -1.12 6.32 -3.13
CA GLY A 136 -1.71 7.64 -3.35
C GLY A 136 -0.71 8.70 -3.82
N TYR A 137 0.51 8.66 -3.29
CA TYR A 137 1.60 9.56 -3.68
C TYR A 137 1.93 9.40 -5.17
N HIS A 138 2.24 8.17 -5.60
CA HIS A 138 2.62 7.89 -6.99
C HIS A 138 1.46 8.11 -7.96
N TYR A 139 0.24 7.73 -7.58
CA TYR A 139 -0.95 8.01 -8.39
C TYR A 139 -1.10 9.51 -8.62
N TYR A 140 -1.08 10.33 -7.56
CA TYR A 140 -1.23 11.78 -7.68
C TYR A 140 -0.08 12.42 -8.46
N LYS A 141 1.18 12.02 -8.24
CA LYS A 141 2.31 12.57 -9.02
C LYS A 141 2.15 12.30 -10.52
N LYS A 142 1.55 11.16 -10.91
CA LYS A 142 1.32 10.80 -12.31
C LYS A 142 0.09 11.46 -12.94
N THR A 143 -1.01 11.56 -12.21
CA THR A 143 -2.32 11.95 -12.78
C THR A 143 -2.77 13.36 -12.39
N LYS A 144 -2.25 13.88 -11.27
CA LYS A 144 -2.74 15.09 -10.58
C LYS A 144 -4.24 15.03 -10.20
N ASP A 145 -4.83 13.83 -10.21
CA ASP A 145 -6.24 13.61 -9.88
C ASP A 145 -6.43 13.29 -8.38
N VAL A 146 -6.68 14.33 -7.60
CA VAL A 146 -6.98 14.20 -6.17
C VAL A 146 -8.43 13.75 -5.90
N ALA A 147 -9.36 14.01 -6.81
CA ALA A 147 -10.77 13.68 -6.64
C ALA A 147 -10.96 12.16 -6.62
N THR A 148 -10.34 11.45 -7.58
CA THR A 148 -10.34 9.99 -7.60
C THR A 148 -9.67 9.42 -6.34
N LEU A 149 -8.59 10.03 -5.85
CA LEU A 149 -7.98 9.60 -4.58
C LEU A 149 -8.87 9.84 -3.37
N MET A 150 -9.69 10.89 -3.34
CA MET A 150 -10.67 11.11 -2.27
C MET A 150 -11.69 9.98 -2.23
N GLU A 151 -12.20 9.54 -3.39
CA GLU A 151 -13.09 8.39 -3.48
C GLU A 151 -12.37 7.10 -3.05
N ILE A 152 -11.16 6.87 -3.56
CA ILE A 152 -10.33 5.72 -3.18
C ILE A 152 -9.97 5.75 -1.69
N PHE A 153 -9.85 6.89 -1.03
CA PHE A 153 -9.54 6.94 0.39
C PHE A 153 -10.75 7.08 1.31
N GLY A 154 -11.90 7.48 0.76
CA GLY A 154 -13.06 7.87 1.54
C GLY A 154 -12.77 9.12 2.37
N HIS A 155 -11.98 10.05 1.84
CA HIS A 155 -11.66 11.31 2.51
C HIS A 155 -12.65 12.40 2.09
N SER A 156 -13.03 13.26 3.03
CA SER A 156 -14.04 14.30 2.82
C SER A 156 -13.52 15.56 2.13
N SER A 157 -12.19 15.72 1.97
CA SER A 157 -11.62 16.87 1.28
C SER A 157 -10.27 16.57 0.64
N GLU A 158 -9.92 17.35 -0.38
CA GLU A 158 -8.61 17.30 -1.04
C GLU A 158 -7.47 17.57 -0.07
N LYS A 159 -7.66 18.53 0.85
CA LYS A 159 -6.67 18.88 1.87
C LYS A 159 -6.30 17.68 2.75
N ILE A 160 -7.28 16.86 3.12
CA ILE A 160 -7.06 15.62 3.89
C ILE A 160 -6.28 14.62 3.03
N THR A 161 -6.65 14.44 1.77
CA THR A 161 -5.97 13.52 0.86
C THR A 161 -4.52 13.93 0.59
N LYS A 162 -4.26 15.18 0.19
CA LYS A 162 -2.90 15.68 -0.10
C LYS A 162 -2.00 15.63 1.14
N ARG A 163 -2.53 15.98 2.32
CA ARG A 163 -1.81 15.81 3.60
C ARG A 163 -1.54 14.33 3.90
N TYR A 164 -2.51 13.45 3.67
CA TYR A 164 -2.35 12.02 3.94
C TYR A 164 -1.20 11.42 3.13
N ILE A 165 -1.09 11.77 1.85
CA ILE A 165 -0.05 11.28 0.93
C ILE A 165 1.25 12.09 0.98
N GLY A 166 1.36 13.14 1.80
CA GLY A 166 2.59 13.91 1.97
C GLY A 166 2.94 14.86 0.82
N ILE A 167 1.97 15.22 -0.04
CA ILE A 167 2.23 16.02 -1.26
C ILE A 167 2.40 17.52 -0.98
N ASN A 168 1.73 18.06 0.04
CA ASN A 168 1.73 19.51 0.26
C ASN A 168 3.14 20.07 0.50
N GLU A 169 3.99 19.36 1.25
CA GLU A 169 5.36 19.79 1.54
C GLU A 169 6.28 19.61 0.32
N ASP A 170 6.12 18.49 -0.39
CA ASP A 170 6.91 18.16 -1.57
C ASP A 170 6.64 19.15 -2.73
N GLU A 171 5.38 19.45 -3.06
CA GLU A 171 5.03 20.38 -4.15
C GLU A 171 5.48 21.81 -3.85
N ILE A 172 5.35 22.29 -2.61
CA ILE A 172 5.85 23.61 -2.22
C ILE A 172 7.37 23.67 -2.40
N SER A 173 8.08 22.64 -1.93
CA SER A 173 9.54 22.57 -2.05
C SER A 173 9.99 22.54 -3.51
N GLU A 174 9.42 21.67 -4.33
CA GLU A 174 9.74 21.57 -5.77
C GLU A 174 9.48 22.88 -6.52
N THR A 175 8.35 23.54 -6.24
CA THR A 175 7.96 24.77 -6.92
C THR A 175 8.88 25.94 -6.54
N LEU A 176 9.24 26.04 -5.26
CA LEU A 176 10.08 27.13 -4.75
C LEU A 176 11.57 26.95 -5.06
N LEU A 177 12.07 25.70 -5.16
CA LEU A 177 13.48 25.43 -5.47
C LEU A 177 13.94 26.05 -6.78
N ASN A 178 13.04 26.15 -7.77
CA ASN A 178 13.33 26.74 -9.08
C ASN A 178 12.69 28.12 -9.27
N PHE A 179 12.03 28.66 -8.23
CA PHE A 179 11.38 29.96 -8.32
C PHE A 179 12.42 31.07 -8.10
N ARG A 180 12.73 31.80 -9.17
CA ARG A 180 13.58 33.00 -9.13
C ARG A 180 12.88 34.14 -9.85
N LEU A 181 12.91 35.32 -9.26
CA LEU A 181 12.54 36.57 -9.92
C LEU A 181 13.81 37.42 -10.06
N GLY A 182 14.14 37.79 -11.30
CA GLY A 182 15.36 38.54 -11.61
C GLY A 182 16.63 37.67 -11.63
N PHE A 183 17.74 38.32 -12.00
CA PHE A 183 19.09 37.75 -12.04
C PHE A 183 19.75 37.67 -10.66
#